data_AF-A0A970F5Y0-F1
#
_entry.id   AF-A0A970F5Y0-F1
#
_cell.length_a   1.000
_cell.length_b   1.000
_cell.length_c   1.000
_cell.angle_alpha   90.00
_cell.angle_beta   90.00
_cell.angle_gamma   90.00
#
_symmetry.space_group_name_H-M   'P 1'
#
loop_
_entity.id
_entity.type
_entity.pdbx_description
1 polymer ?
#
loop_
_entity_poly.entity_id
_entity_poly.type
_entity_poly.pdbx_seq_one_letter_code
_entity_poly.pdbx_strand_id
1 'polypeptide(L)'
;MEQWDWPQRVGIYGLSRSGDIDFIKQWAENELKKGLPKKNVNTVCPMLTLTDFPEFDALTNEWMEWVETEFPRTKERGLQHITSGIDKFTVKEHKEQIWADTLLMTILFMAKMGI
;
A
#
# COMPACT_ATOMS: atom_id res chain seq x y z
N MET A 1 -14.70 8.88 4.77
CA MET A 1 -13.56 8.18 4.14
C MET A 1 -12.30 8.54 4.92
N GLU A 2 -12.10 7.98 6.12
CA GLU A 2 -11.09 8.50 7.07
C GLU A 2 -10.08 7.44 7.53
N GLN A 3 -9.89 6.39 6.74
CA GLN A 3 -8.94 5.33 7.08
C GLN A 3 -8.05 5.03 5.89
N TRP A 4 -6.76 4.94 6.17
CA TRP A 4 -5.78 4.22 5.35
C TRP A 4 -6.21 2.74 5.30
N ASP A 5 -7.13 2.39 4.38
CA ASP A 5 -7.47 1.00 4.02
C ASP A 5 -7.78 0.82 2.51
N TRP A 6 -7.91 -0.43 2.04
CA TRP A 6 -7.98 -0.80 0.62
C TRP A 6 -9.09 -0.10 -0.21
N PRO A 7 -10.31 0.18 0.28
CA PRO A 7 -11.35 0.80 -0.55
C PRO A 7 -11.00 2.23 -0.95
N GLN A 8 -10.43 3.01 -0.03
CA GLN A 8 -9.99 4.38 -0.29
C GLN A 8 -8.83 4.41 -1.29
N ARG A 9 -8.01 3.36 -1.29
CA ARG A 9 -6.78 3.28 -2.10
C ARG A 9 -7.04 2.96 -3.56
N VAL A 10 -8.02 2.09 -3.83
CA VAL A 10 -8.54 1.94 -5.20
C VAL A 10 -9.21 3.23 -5.65
N GLY A 11 -9.89 3.93 -4.74
CA GLY A 11 -10.51 5.23 -5.00
C GLY A 11 -9.51 6.29 -5.47
N ILE A 12 -8.40 6.49 -4.75
CA ILE A 12 -7.40 7.50 -5.16
C ILE A 12 -6.69 7.13 -6.47
N TYR A 13 -6.52 5.84 -6.78
CA TYR A 13 -6.01 5.42 -8.08
C TYR A 13 -6.98 5.75 -9.22
N GLY A 14 -8.30 5.60 -8.99
CA GLY A 14 -9.31 6.05 -9.94
C GLY A 14 -9.31 7.57 -10.12
N LEU A 15 -9.23 8.32 -9.03
CA LEU A 15 -9.20 9.80 -9.03
C LEU A 15 -7.96 10.37 -9.73
N SER A 16 -6.81 9.68 -9.65
CA SER A 16 -5.62 10.12 -10.39
C SER A 16 -5.82 10.06 -11.90
N ARG A 17 -6.73 9.20 -12.38
CA ARG A 17 -7.12 9.10 -13.80
C ARG A 17 -8.19 10.11 -14.20
N SER A 18 -8.99 10.64 -13.26
CA SER A 18 -9.94 11.74 -13.54
C SER A 18 -9.30 13.12 -13.48
N GLY A 19 -8.12 13.25 -12.84
CA GLY A 19 -7.38 14.51 -12.73
C GLY A 19 -7.56 15.25 -11.40
N ASP A 20 -8.20 14.63 -10.41
CA ASP A 20 -8.46 15.23 -9.09
C ASP A 20 -7.24 15.16 -8.14
N ILE A 21 -6.13 15.77 -8.57
CA ILE A 21 -4.82 15.66 -7.92
C ILE A 21 -4.80 16.26 -6.51
N ASP A 22 -5.40 17.44 -6.32
CA ASP A 22 -5.32 18.17 -5.04
C ASP A 22 -5.99 17.41 -3.89
N PHE A 23 -7.10 16.72 -4.19
CA PHE A 23 -7.77 15.87 -3.22
C PHE A 23 -6.87 14.72 -2.76
N ILE A 24 -6.15 14.08 -3.69
CA ILE A 24 -5.26 12.95 -3.37
C ILE A 24 -4.13 13.40 -2.45
N LYS A 25 -3.50 14.54 -2.77
CA LYS A 25 -2.42 15.11 -1.96
C LYS A 25 -2.90 15.47 -0.56
N GLN A 26 -4.01 16.20 -0.47
CA GLN A 26 -4.59 16.60 0.81
C GLN A 26 -4.99 15.37 1.66
N TRP A 27 -5.57 14.35 1.03
CA TRP A 27 -5.89 13.10 1.70
C TRP A 27 -4.64 12.42 2.26
N ALA A 28 -3.58 12.28 1.45
CA ALA A 28 -2.35 11.61 1.85
C ALA A 28 -1.65 12.34 3.01
N GLU A 29 -1.54 13.67 2.94
CA GLU A 29 -0.98 14.49 4.03
C GLU A 29 -1.77 14.35 5.33
N ASN A 30 -3.11 14.32 5.26
CA ASN A 30 -3.95 14.18 6.42
C ASN A 30 -3.80 12.80 7.07
N GLU A 31 -3.67 11.73 6.29
CA GLU A 31 -3.42 10.39 6.83
C GLU A 31 -2.02 10.26 7.44
N LEU A 32 -1.00 10.87 6.84
CA LEU A 32 0.35 10.92 7.40
C LEU A 32 0.35 11.60 8.79
N LYS A 33 -0.38 12.71 8.96
CA LYS A 33 -0.51 13.41 10.26
C LYS A 33 -1.17 12.56 11.34
N LYS A 34 -2.04 11.61 10.96
CA LYS A 34 -2.70 10.67 11.90
C LYS A 34 -1.80 9.49 12.29
N GLY A 35 -0.70 9.29 11.59
CA GLY A 35 0.14 8.10 11.68
C GLY A 35 -0.44 6.94 10.87
N LEU A 36 0.42 6.30 10.08
CA LEU A 36 0.05 5.19 9.20
C LEU A 36 -0.15 3.89 10.00
N PRO A 37 -1.05 3.00 9.56
CA PRO A 37 -1.20 1.67 10.14
C PRO A 37 0.00 0.79 9.79
N LYS A 38 0.05 -0.41 10.40
CA LYS A 38 1.13 -1.37 10.12
C LYS A 38 1.13 -1.78 8.64
N LYS A 39 2.33 -1.90 8.07
CA LYS A 39 2.51 -2.32 6.67
C LYS A 39 2.02 -3.76 6.47
N ASN A 40 1.25 -3.98 5.42
CA ASN A 40 0.64 -5.24 5.02
C ASN A 40 0.20 -5.16 3.54
N VAL A 41 -0.34 -6.25 2.99
CA VAL A 41 -0.69 -6.31 1.55
C VAL A 41 -1.60 -5.17 1.12
N ASN A 42 -2.63 -4.87 1.91
CA ASN A 42 -3.60 -3.83 1.61
C ASN A 42 -2.98 -2.44 1.79
N THR A 43 -2.19 -2.26 2.85
CA THR A 43 -1.66 -0.94 3.24
C THR A 43 -0.63 -0.36 2.29
N VAL A 44 -0.01 -1.21 1.46
CA VAL A 44 0.90 -0.81 0.38
C VAL A 44 0.17 -0.19 -0.82
N CYS A 45 -1.12 -0.50 -1.02
CA CYS A 45 -1.84 -0.11 -2.24
C CYS A 45 -1.85 1.41 -2.57
N PRO A 46 -1.90 2.39 -1.63
CA PRO A 46 -1.88 3.80 -2.03
C PRO A 46 -0.54 4.20 -2.63
N MET A 47 0.56 3.50 -2.33
CA MET A 47 1.87 3.81 -2.86
C MET A 47 1.89 3.78 -4.39
N LEU A 48 1.11 2.88 -5.01
CA LEU A 48 0.93 2.84 -6.46
C LEU A 48 0.54 4.20 -7.06
N THR A 49 -0.34 4.93 -6.37
CA THR A 49 -0.79 6.26 -6.79
C THR A 49 0.19 7.33 -6.33
N LEU A 50 0.69 7.23 -5.09
CA LEU A 50 1.56 8.24 -4.51
C LEU A 50 2.93 8.34 -5.21
N THR A 51 3.40 7.29 -5.87
CA THR A 51 4.60 7.31 -6.73
C THR A 51 4.52 8.32 -7.89
N ASP A 52 3.33 8.78 -8.28
CA ASP A 52 3.20 9.83 -9.31
C ASP A 52 3.48 11.26 -8.78
N PHE A 53 3.69 11.41 -7.47
CA PHE A 53 3.83 12.71 -6.81
C PHE A 53 5.18 12.81 -6.09
N PRO A 54 6.12 13.63 -6.59
CA PRO A 54 7.49 13.70 -6.05
C PRO A 54 7.59 14.03 -4.55
N GLU A 55 6.62 14.75 -3.99
CA GLU A 55 6.58 15.05 -2.55
C GLU A 55 6.43 13.80 -1.66
N PHE A 56 5.99 12.67 -2.22
CA PHE A 56 5.85 11.39 -1.52
C PHE A 56 6.95 10.38 -1.85
N ASP A 57 8.01 10.77 -2.57
CA ASP A 57 9.13 9.87 -2.94
C ASP A 57 9.79 9.22 -1.73
N ALA A 58 10.03 9.99 -0.65
CA ALA A 58 10.62 9.44 0.56
C ALA A 58 9.75 8.34 1.19
N LEU A 59 8.43 8.53 1.17
CA LEU A 59 7.47 7.56 1.69
C LEU A 59 7.39 6.32 0.80
N THR A 60 7.28 6.49 -0.51
CA THR A 60 7.17 5.36 -1.45
C THR A 60 8.45 4.52 -1.46
N ASN A 61 9.63 5.14 -1.41
CA ASN A 61 10.90 4.42 -1.28
C ASN A 61 10.98 3.63 0.03
N GLU A 62 10.58 4.22 1.16
CA GLU A 62 10.56 3.55 2.47
C GLU A 62 9.61 2.33 2.50
N TRP A 63 8.46 2.44 1.85
CA TRP A 63 7.53 1.33 1.72
C TRP A 63 8.02 0.26 0.74
N MET A 64 8.70 0.65 -0.34
CA MET A 64 9.30 -0.30 -1.28
C MET A 64 10.43 -1.10 -0.60
N GLU A 65 11.34 -0.44 0.11
CA GLU A 65 12.41 -1.10 0.86
C GLU A 65 11.85 -2.15 1.81
N TRP A 66 10.77 -1.82 2.53
CA TRP A 66 10.09 -2.78 3.39
C TRP A 66 9.48 -3.97 2.61
N VAL A 67 8.86 -3.71 1.45
CA VAL A 67 8.30 -4.79 0.60
C VAL A 67 9.40 -5.74 0.11
N GLU A 68 10.60 -5.24 -0.19
CA GLU A 68 11.72 -6.06 -0.65
C GLU A 68 12.36 -6.87 0.47
N THR A 69 12.55 -6.25 1.64
CA THR A 69 13.43 -6.78 2.69
C THR A 69 12.69 -7.49 3.82
N GLU A 70 11.50 -7.00 4.19
CA GLU A 70 10.80 -7.44 5.41
C GLU A 70 9.45 -8.10 5.13
N PHE A 71 8.80 -7.81 4.00
CA PHE A 71 7.45 -8.31 3.72
C PHE A 71 7.46 -9.85 3.63
N PRO A 72 6.64 -10.55 4.44
CA PRO A 72 6.63 -12.02 4.51
C PRO A 72 6.44 -12.71 3.16
N ARG A 73 7.23 -13.76 2.92
CA ARG A 73 7.15 -14.59 1.72
C ARG A 73 6.68 -16.00 2.08
N THR A 74 5.97 -16.64 1.15
CA THR A 74 5.72 -18.10 1.20
C THR A 74 7.02 -18.87 0.92
N LYS A 75 7.00 -20.20 1.10
CA LYS A 75 8.16 -21.06 0.80
C LYS A 75 8.66 -20.94 -0.65
N GLU A 76 7.75 -20.70 -1.59
CA GLU A 76 8.08 -20.49 -3.01
C GLU A 76 8.38 -19.01 -3.34
N ARG A 77 8.64 -18.20 -2.32
CA ARG A 77 9.01 -16.78 -2.41
C ARG A 77 7.90 -15.86 -2.95
N GLY A 78 6.65 -16.30 -2.98
CA GLY A 78 5.51 -15.43 -3.30
C GLY A 78 5.19 -14.48 -2.14
N LEU A 79 4.61 -13.31 -2.44
CA LEU A 79 4.13 -12.39 -1.41
C LEU A 79 3.00 -13.03 -0.61
N GLN A 80 3.22 -13.27 0.68
CA GLN A 80 2.19 -13.84 1.55
C GLN A 80 1.10 -12.79 1.81
N HIS A 81 -0.16 -13.18 1.75
CA HIS A 81 -1.27 -12.25 1.89
C HIS A 81 -1.50 -11.82 3.36
N ILE A 82 -0.58 -11.09 3.96
CA ILE A 82 -0.72 -10.55 5.32
C ILE A 82 -1.71 -9.37 5.34
N THR A 83 -2.66 -9.36 6.26
CA THR A 83 -3.67 -8.29 6.40
C THR A 83 -3.61 -7.66 7.78
N SER A 84 -4.39 -6.60 8.01
CA SER A 84 -4.63 -6.07 9.37
C SER A 84 -5.21 -7.16 10.28
N GLY A 85 -4.85 -7.11 11.56
CA GLY A 85 -5.26 -8.04 12.61
C GLY A 85 -6.53 -7.61 13.33
N ILE A 86 -6.52 -7.71 14.66
CA ILE A 86 -7.63 -7.25 15.52
C ILE A 86 -7.78 -5.73 15.44
N ASP A 87 -6.68 -5.03 15.21
CA ASP A 87 -6.61 -3.59 15.03
C ASP A 87 -5.65 -3.24 13.87
N LYS A 88 -5.53 -1.93 13.59
CA LYS A 88 -4.67 -1.40 12.53
C LYS A 88 -3.16 -1.48 12.82
N PHE A 89 -2.77 -1.90 14.02
CA PHE A 89 -1.37 -1.99 14.46
C PHE A 89 -0.87 -3.45 14.54
N THR A 90 -1.79 -4.41 14.45
CA THR A 90 -1.53 -5.84 14.41
C THR A 90 -1.72 -6.39 13.01
N VAL A 91 -1.09 -7.53 12.72
CA VAL A 91 -1.21 -8.21 11.41
C VAL A 91 -1.74 -9.62 11.59
N LYS A 92 -2.56 -10.08 10.65
CA LYS A 92 -2.95 -11.47 10.47
C LYS A 92 -2.10 -12.05 9.34
N GLU A 93 -1.40 -13.14 9.63
CA GLU A 93 -0.35 -13.63 8.74
C GLU A 93 -0.86 -14.39 7.51
N HIS A 94 -1.97 -15.13 7.63
CA HIS A 94 -2.46 -16.02 6.56
C HIS A 94 -1.32 -16.86 5.95
N LYS A 95 -0.64 -17.63 6.82
CA LYS A 95 0.58 -18.38 6.50
C LYS A 95 0.44 -19.19 5.21
N GLU A 96 1.43 -19.07 4.33
CA GLU A 96 1.52 -19.75 3.03
C GLU A 96 0.38 -19.45 2.03
N GLN A 97 -0.41 -18.39 2.26
CA GLN A 97 -1.48 -18.00 1.33
C GLN A 97 -1.03 -16.88 0.40
N ILE A 98 -1.43 -17.01 -0.87
CA ILE A 98 -1.34 -15.97 -1.89
C ILE A 98 -2.75 -15.78 -2.43
N TRP A 99 -3.25 -14.54 -2.43
CA TRP A 99 -4.56 -14.22 -2.97
C TRP A 99 -4.40 -13.38 -4.24
N ALA A 100 -5.43 -13.40 -5.10
CA ALA A 100 -5.37 -12.75 -6.40
C ALA A 100 -5.20 -11.22 -6.31
N ASP A 101 -5.80 -10.60 -5.29
CA ASP A 101 -5.76 -9.15 -5.09
C ASP A 101 -4.38 -8.65 -4.64
N THR A 102 -3.47 -9.51 -4.14
CA THR A 102 -2.05 -9.17 -3.92
C THR A 102 -1.41 -8.54 -5.17
N LEU A 103 -1.85 -8.95 -6.37
CA LEU A 103 -1.40 -8.35 -7.63
C LEU A 103 -1.67 -6.85 -7.68
N LEU A 104 -2.89 -6.44 -7.37
CA LEU A 104 -3.32 -5.04 -7.38
C LEU A 104 -2.79 -4.29 -6.15
N MET A 105 -2.83 -4.92 -4.98
CA MET A 105 -2.57 -4.24 -3.71
C MET A 105 -1.08 -3.98 -3.46
N THR A 106 -0.18 -4.78 -4.03
CA THR A 106 1.27 -4.60 -3.81
C THR A 106 2.08 -4.73 -5.10
N ILE A 107 1.82 -5.72 -5.95
CA ILE A 107 2.71 -6.02 -7.08
C ILE A 107 2.71 -4.92 -8.15
N LEU A 108 1.58 -4.28 -8.44
CA LEU A 108 1.56 -3.14 -9.36
C LEU A 108 2.42 -1.96 -8.88
N PHE A 109 2.45 -1.72 -7.56
CA PHE A 109 3.34 -0.72 -6.99
C PHE A 109 4.82 -1.11 -7.18
N MET A 110 5.18 -2.37 -6.90
CA MET A 110 6.54 -2.88 -7.14
C MET A 110 6.98 -2.70 -8.60
N ALA A 111 6.13 -3.12 -9.54
CA ALA A 111 6.41 -3.02 -10.96
C ALA A 111 6.59 -1.55 -11.40
N LYS A 112 5.81 -0.63 -10.83
CA LYS A 112 5.93 0.81 -11.11
C LYS A 112 7.23 1.41 -10.56
N MET A 113 7.71 0.91 -9.42
CA MET A 113 9.00 1.30 -8.84
C MET A 113 10.20 0.68 -9.56
N GLY A 114 9.98 -0.21 -10.55
CA GLY A 114 11.02 -0.74 -11.44
C GLY A 114 11.64 -2.07 -11.02
N ILE A 115 10.90 -2.89 -10.26
CA ILE A 115 11.27 -4.27 -9.87
C ILE A 115 10.57 -5.30 -10.76
#